data_AF-A0A256XKJ8-F1
#
_entry.id   AF-A0A256XKJ8-F1
#
_cell.length_a   1.000
_cell.length_b   1.000
_cell.length_c   1.000
_cell.angle_alpha   90.00
_cell.angle_beta   90.00
_cell.angle_gamma   90.00
#
_symmetry.space_group_name_H-M   'P 1'
#
loop_
_entity.id
_entity.type
_entity.pdbx_description
1 polymer ?
#
loop_
_entity_poly.entity_id
_entity_poly.type
_entity_poly.pdbx_seq_one_letter_code
_entity_poly.pdbx_strand_id
1 'polypeptide(L)'
;MLSLPKFLDKLFGKKTKSEDETIAELRATINRLQLRAKELDKRAKVSREQAKELIRMGNKEGAKFQLKRWYRYVQLFNRYSRQIASLEDAIATIETARDSVEMSRALATALDALRSQKTKVIMMKKNSFRIIF
;
A
#
# COMPACT_ATOMS: atom_id res chain seq x y z
N MET A 1 -23.62 22.22 22.58
CA MET A 1 -22.54 21.69 21.73
C MET A 1 -22.38 22.62 20.53
N LEU A 2 -21.33 23.46 20.51
CA LEU A 2 -21.04 24.31 19.35
C LEU A 2 -20.35 23.47 18.27
N SER A 3 -20.99 23.25 17.13
CA SER A 3 -20.31 22.70 15.95
C SER A 3 -19.43 23.78 15.33
N LEU A 4 -18.12 23.52 15.24
CA LEU A 4 -17.18 24.42 14.58
C LEU A 4 -17.50 24.58 13.08
N PRO A 5 -17.35 25.80 12.52
CA PRO A 5 -17.76 26.12 11.15
C PRO A 5 -16.83 25.49 10.10
N LYS A 6 -17.43 24.96 9.02
CA LYS A 6 -16.80 24.35 7.82
C LYS A 6 -15.67 25.18 7.17
N PHE A 7 -15.55 26.46 7.54
CA PHE A 7 -14.50 27.38 7.10
C PHE A 7 -13.11 26.99 7.64
N LEU A 8 -13.03 26.45 8.86
CA LEU A 8 -11.75 26.07 9.47
C LEU A 8 -11.11 24.87 8.75
N ASP A 9 -11.92 23.91 8.29
CA ASP A 9 -11.44 22.76 7.51
C ASP A 9 -10.84 23.17 6.15
N LYS A 10 -11.28 24.30 5.60
CA LYS A 10 -10.77 24.85 4.33
C LYS A 10 -9.47 25.64 4.51
N LEU A 11 -9.19 26.12 5.72
CA LEU A 11 -8.03 26.95 6.05
C LEU A 11 -6.87 26.19 6.71
N PHE A 12 -7.17 25.11 7.45
CA PHE A 12 -6.14 24.36 8.17
C PHE A 12 -5.72 23.06 7.49
N GLY A 13 -6.32 22.73 6.35
CA GLY A 13 -6.11 21.46 5.67
C GLY A 13 -6.69 20.30 6.50
N LYS A 14 -7.30 19.32 5.85
CA LYS A 14 -7.63 18.07 6.54
C LYS A 14 -6.32 17.51 7.11
N LYS A 15 -6.31 17.14 8.41
CA LYS A 15 -5.20 16.38 9.00
C LYS A 15 -4.81 15.27 8.03
N THR A 16 -3.60 15.35 7.49
CA THR A 16 -3.06 14.29 6.64
C THR A 16 -2.99 13.05 7.51
N LYS A 17 -3.69 11.98 7.09
CA LYS A 17 -3.62 10.69 7.78
C LYS A 17 -2.17 10.26 7.90
N SER A 18 -1.83 9.56 8.99
CA SER A 18 -0.49 9.00 9.09
C SER A 18 -0.27 7.94 8.01
N GLU A 19 0.98 7.71 7.67
CA GLU A 19 1.36 6.63 6.75
C GLU A 19 0.85 5.27 7.27
N ASP A 20 0.97 5.02 8.58
CA ASP A 20 0.49 3.80 9.22
C ASP A 20 -1.05 3.65 9.12
N GLU A 21 -1.81 4.73 9.32
CA GLU A 21 -3.26 4.73 9.15
C GLU A 21 -3.64 4.44 7.68
N THR A 22 -2.91 5.03 6.75
CA THR A 22 -3.11 4.81 5.31
C THR A 22 -2.82 3.35 4.93
N ILE A 23 -1.69 2.79 5.37
CA ILE A 23 -1.33 1.38 5.13
C ILE A 23 -2.37 0.45 5.74
N ALA A 24 -2.85 0.73 6.96
CA ALA A 24 -3.88 -0.07 7.61
C ALA A 24 -5.20 -0.09 6.80
N GLU A 25 -5.63 1.06 6.26
CA GLU A 25 -6.81 1.15 5.40
C GLU A 25 -6.65 0.40 4.08
N LEU A 26 -5.47 0.47 3.46
CA LEU A 26 -5.15 -0.28 2.25
C LEU A 26 -5.20 -1.78 2.52
N ARG A 27 -4.59 -2.26 3.61
CA ARG A 27 -4.63 -3.68 4.04
C ARG A 27 -6.05 -4.14 4.33
N ALA A 28 -6.87 -3.35 5.02
CA ALA A 28 -8.27 -3.66 5.26
C ALA A 28 -9.08 -3.76 3.95
N THR A 29 -8.73 -2.95 2.95
CA THR A 29 -9.35 -3.01 1.62
C THR A 29 -8.91 -4.24 0.85
N ILE A 30 -7.61 -4.57 0.86
CA ILE A 30 -7.05 -5.81 0.28
C ILE A 30 -7.79 -7.02 0.84
N ASN A 31 -7.92 -7.15 2.16
CA ASN A 31 -8.60 -8.28 2.80
C ASN A 31 -10.04 -8.45 2.32
N ARG A 32 -10.79 -7.33 2.20
CA ARG A 32 -12.16 -7.35 1.67
C ARG A 32 -12.21 -7.81 0.21
N LEU A 33 -11.29 -7.34 -0.62
CA LEU A 33 -11.22 -7.72 -2.03
C LEU A 33 -10.78 -9.18 -2.21
N GLN A 34 -9.85 -9.67 -1.41
CA GLN A 34 -9.39 -11.07 -1.41
C GLN A 34 -10.54 -12.03 -1.09
N LEU A 35 -11.36 -11.72 -0.07
CA LEU A 35 -12.54 -12.52 0.25
C LEU A 35 -13.53 -12.59 -0.92
N ARG A 36 -13.77 -11.45 -1.59
CA ARG A 36 -14.63 -11.39 -2.77
C ARG A 36 -14.06 -12.18 -3.94
N ALA A 37 -12.75 -12.06 -4.19
CA ALA A 37 -12.06 -12.80 -5.25
C ALA A 37 -12.14 -14.31 -5.01
N LYS A 38 -11.88 -14.78 -3.78
CA LYS A 38 -11.99 -16.19 -3.40
C LYS A 38 -13.39 -16.75 -3.64
N GLU A 39 -14.42 -16.00 -3.28
CA GLU A 39 -15.81 -16.42 -3.52
C GLU A 39 -16.14 -16.47 -5.03
N LEU A 40 -15.65 -15.52 -5.82
CA LEU A 40 -15.82 -15.52 -7.28
C LEU A 40 -15.13 -16.72 -7.94
N ASP A 41 -13.91 -17.07 -7.52
CA ASP A 41 -13.20 -18.25 -8.00
C ASP A 41 -13.97 -19.55 -7.68
N LYS A 42 -14.49 -19.67 -6.45
CA LYS A 42 -15.35 -20.80 -6.07
C LYS A 42 -16.59 -20.89 -6.97
N ARG A 43 -17.29 -19.78 -7.19
CA ARG A 43 -18.48 -19.73 -8.07
C ARG A 43 -18.13 -20.04 -9.52
N ALA A 44 -16.98 -19.59 -10.02
CA ALA A 44 -16.50 -19.92 -11.34
C ALA A 44 -16.31 -21.43 -11.50
N LYS A 45 -15.62 -22.08 -10.57
CA LYS A 45 -15.42 -23.54 -10.56
C LYS A 45 -16.76 -24.28 -10.58
N VAL A 46 -17.70 -23.90 -9.71
CA VAL A 46 -19.04 -24.51 -9.65
C VAL A 46 -19.78 -24.34 -10.98
N SER A 47 -19.84 -23.14 -11.55
CA SER A 47 -20.50 -22.92 -12.84
C SER A 47 -19.84 -23.71 -13.98
N ARG A 48 -18.52 -23.88 -13.95
CA ARG A 48 -17.81 -24.70 -14.95
C ARG A 48 -18.17 -26.18 -14.85
N GLU A 49 -18.23 -26.73 -13.65
CA GLU A 49 -18.64 -28.13 -13.46
C GLU A 49 -20.12 -28.33 -13.83
N GLN A 50 -21.02 -27.43 -13.43
CA GLN A 50 -22.42 -27.46 -13.85
C GLN A 50 -22.58 -27.41 -15.38
N ALA A 51 -21.78 -26.60 -16.07
CA ALA A 51 -21.79 -26.56 -17.53
C ALA A 51 -21.39 -27.92 -18.14
N LYS A 52 -20.37 -28.60 -17.60
CA LYS A 52 -19.95 -29.93 -18.07
C LYS A 52 -21.06 -30.97 -17.91
N GLU A 53 -21.73 -31.00 -16.76
CA GLU A 53 -22.84 -31.93 -16.54
C GLU A 53 -23.99 -31.67 -17.52
N LEU A 54 -24.34 -30.40 -17.74
CA LEU A 54 -25.40 -30.03 -18.69
C LEU A 54 -25.05 -30.44 -20.13
N ILE A 55 -23.79 -30.36 -20.53
CA ILE A 55 -23.33 -30.88 -21.83
C ILE A 55 -23.53 -32.39 -21.92
N ARG A 56 -23.16 -33.16 -20.88
CA ARG A 56 -23.34 -34.62 -20.85
C ARG A 56 -24.81 -35.02 -20.95
N MET A 57 -25.69 -34.24 -20.34
CA MET A 57 -27.15 -34.44 -20.42
C MET A 57 -27.77 -33.93 -21.73
N GLY A 58 -26.98 -33.41 -22.67
CA GLY A 58 -27.48 -32.85 -23.94
C GLY A 58 -28.17 -31.48 -23.82
N ASN A 59 -28.18 -30.88 -22.63
CA ASN A 59 -28.79 -29.57 -22.38
C ASN A 59 -27.84 -28.43 -22.77
N LYS A 60 -27.79 -28.12 -24.07
CA LYS A 60 -26.90 -27.10 -24.64
C LYS A 60 -27.18 -25.68 -24.14
N GLU A 61 -28.45 -25.30 -24.01
CA GLU A 61 -28.83 -23.95 -23.56
C GLU A 61 -28.49 -23.72 -22.09
N GLY A 62 -28.74 -24.72 -21.23
CA GLY A 62 -28.31 -24.68 -19.83
C GLY A 62 -26.79 -24.58 -19.69
N ALA A 63 -26.05 -25.37 -20.47
CA ALA A 63 -24.59 -25.30 -20.47
C ALA A 63 -24.08 -23.92 -20.89
N LYS A 64 -24.65 -23.34 -21.96
CA LYS A 64 -24.31 -21.99 -22.43
C LYS A 64 -24.57 -20.92 -21.37
N PHE A 65 -25.68 -21.03 -20.65
CA PHE A 65 -25.98 -20.14 -19.53
C PHE A 65 -24.92 -20.22 -18.42
N GLN A 66 -24.52 -21.44 -18.02
CA GLN A 66 -23.50 -21.63 -17.00
C GLN A 66 -22.11 -21.17 -17.44
N LEU A 67 -21.75 -21.36 -18.72
CA LEU A 67 -20.50 -20.83 -19.28
C LEU A 67 -20.46 -19.29 -19.28
N LYS A 68 -21.59 -18.63 -19.59
CA LYS A 68 -21.69 -17.16 -19.46
C LYS A 68 -21.47 -16.70 -18.02
N ARG A 69 -22.02 -17.43 -17.03
CA ARG A 69 -21.79 -17.14 -15.60
C ARG A 69 -20.33 -17.33 -15.21
N TRP A 70 -19.73 -18.46 -15.59
CA TRP A 70 -18.32 -18.74 -15.37
C TRP A 70 -17.44 -17.60 -15.90
N TYR A 71 -17.66 -17.19 -17.16
CA TYR A 71 -16.90 -16.10 -17.77
C TYR A 71 -17.00 -14.80 -16.97
N ARG A 72 -18.22 -14.42 -16.54
CA ARG A 72 -18.43 -13.22 -15.71
C ARG A 72 -17.70 -13.31 -14.37
N TYR A 73 -17.73 -14.47 -13.71
CA TYR A 73 -17.03 -14.66 -12.43
C TYR A 73 -15.50 -14.56 -12.60
N VAL A 74 -14.94 -15.15 -13.66
CA VAL A 74 -13.51 -15.04 -13.98
C VAL A 74 -13.10 -13.59 -14.26
N GLN A 75 -13.91 -12.85 -15.02
CA GLN A 75 -13.63 -11.44 -15.31
C GLN A 75 -13.63 -10.58 -14.05
N LEU A 76 -14.58 -10.80 -13.14
CA LEU A 76 -14.63 -10.10 -11.85
C LEU A 76 -13.49 -10.51 -10.93
N PHE A 77 -13.15 -11.80 -10.88
CA PHE A 77 -12.00 -12.30 -10.13
C PHE A 77 -10.72 -11.59 -10.59
N ASN A 78 -10.43 -11.62 -11.90
CA ASN A 78 -9.25 -10.97 -12.47
C ASN A 78 -9.22 -9.46 -12.18
N ARG A 79 -10.37 -8.79 -12.17
CA ARG A 79 -10.47 -7.38 -11.81
C ARG A 79 -10.04 -7.16 -10.35
N TYR A 80 -10.56 -7.94 -9.41
CA TYR A 80 -10.20 -7.79 -8.00
C TYR A 80 -8.75 -8.19 -7.74
N SER A 81 -8.23 -9.23 -8.40
CA SER A 81 -6.81 -9.59 -8.31
C SER A 81 -5.89 -8.44 -8.76
N ARG A 82 -6.21 -7.75 -9.85
CA ARG A 82 -5.44 -6.57 -10.29
C ARG A 82 -5.55 -5.40 -9.32
N GLN A 83 -6.73 -5.17 -8.74
CA GLN A 83 -6.91 -4.13 -7.73
C GLN A 83 -6.11 -4.44 -6.46
N ILE A 84 -6.08 -5.70 -6.02
CA ILE A 84 -5.27 -6.13 -4.88
C ILE A 84 -3.79 -5.86 -5.15
N ALA A 85 -3.26 -6.30 -6.28
CA ALA A 85 -1.86 -6.07 -6.66
C ALA A 85 -1.50 -4.58 -6.66
N SER A 86 -2.36 -3.74 -7.25
CA SER A 86 -2.15 -2.29 -7.26
C SER A 86 -2.13 -1.66 -5.85
N LEU A 87 -2.90 -2.20 -4.90
CA LEU A 87 -2.89 -1.74 -3.50
C LEU A 87 -1.65 -2.23 -2.75
N GLU A 88 -1.18 -3.45 -3.05
CA GLU A 88 0.07 -4.00 -2.53
C GLU A 88 1.28 -3.16 -3.00
N ASP A 89 1.33 -2.82 -4.29
CA ASP A 89 2.35 -1.94 -4.87
C ASP A 89 2.34 -0.54 -4.22
N ALA A 90 1.15 -0.01 -3.93
CA ALA A 90 1.01 1.27 -3.25
C ALA A 90 1.56 1.22 -1.81
N ILE A 91 1.30 0.15 -1.07
CA ILE A 91 1.88 -0.06 0.27
C ILE A 91 3.41 -0.10 0.18
N ALA A 92 3.96 -0.90 -0.73
CA ALA A 92 5.41 -1.02 -0.91
C ALA A 92 6.06 0.32 -1.26
N THR A 93 5.38 1.14 -2.07
CA THR A 93 5.85 2.50 -2.42
C THR A 93 5.88 3.42 -1.18
N ILE A 94 4.85 3.37 -0.33
CA ILE A 94 4.81 4.15 0.92
C ILE A 94 5.93 3.71 1.85
N GLU A 95 6.11 2.40 2.04
CA GLU A 95 7.17 1.83 2.88
C GLU A 95 8.57 2.24 2.37
N THR A 96 8.82 2.16 1.06
CA THR A 96 10.08 2.61 0.45
C THR A 96 10.33 4.12 0.64
N ALA A 97 9.29 4.94 0.52
CA ALA A 97 9.39 6.38 0.75
C ALA A 97 9.74 6.68 2.20
N ARG A 98 9.12 5.97 3.16
CA ARG A 98 9.43 6.07 4.58
C ARG A 98 10.89 5.72 4.87
N ASP A 99 11.38 4.60 4.35
CA ASP A 99 12.78 4.18 4.53
C ASP A 99 13.75 5.24 3.98
N SER A 100 13.42 5.85 2.84
CA SER A 100 14.21 6.93 2.24
C SER A 100 14.28 8.18 3.12
N VAL A 101 13.17 8.54 3.78
CA VAL A 101 13.12 9.64 4.74
C VAL A 101 13.93 9.31 5.99
N GLU A 102 13.83 8.09 6.51
CA GLU A 102 14.59 7.64 7.68
C GLU A 102 16.11 7.62 7.39
N MET A 103 16.53 7.11 6.22
CA MET A 103 17.92 7.18 5.76
C MET A 103 18.43 8.61 5.66
N SER A 104 17.62 9.52 5.09
CA SER A 104 17.98 10.93 4.97
C SER A 104 18.20 11.59 6.34
N ARG A 105 17.37 11.24 7.34
CA ARG A 105 17.53 11.71 8.72
C ARG A 105 18.83 11.17 9.34
N ALA A 106 19.11 9.88 9.18
CA ALA A 106 20.33 9.27 9.70
C ALA A 106 21.60 9.89 9.09
N LEU A 107 21.60 10.17 7.78
CA LEU A 107 22.69 10.85 7.10
C LEU A 107 22.91 12.27 7.62
N ALA A 108 21.82 13.02 7.88
CA ALA A 108 21.92 14.36 8.47
C ALA A 108 22.59 14.30 9.85
N THR A 109 22.18 13.36 10.72
CA THR A 109 22.80 13.17 12.03
C THR A 109 24.28 12.79 11.93
N ALA A 110 24.64 11.90 10.98
CA ALA A 110 26.04 11.52 10.75
C ALA A 110 26.89 12.72 10.29
N LEU A 111 26.38 13.55 9.38
CA LEU A 111 27.05 14.76 8.92
C LEU A 111 27.28 15.77 10.05
N ASP A 112 26.29 15.95 10.94
CA ASP A 112 26.43 16.83 12.09
C ASP A 112 27.48 16.31 13.09
N ALA A 113 27.52 15.00 13.32
CA ALA A 113 28.56 14.38 14.15
C ALA A 113 29.97 14.60 13.56
N LEU A 114 30.14 14.42 12.24
CA LEU A 114 31.42 14.67 11.55
C LEU A 114 31.84 16.14 11.62
N ARG A 115 30.90 17.06 11.44
CA ARG A 115 31.16 18.51 11.58
C ARG A 115 31.64 18.85 12.99
N SER A 116 31.00 18.28 14.02
CA SER A 116 31.39 18.51 15.42
C SER A 116 32.81 18.01 15.71
N GLN A 117 33.22 16.88 15.13
CA GLN A 117 34.59 16.37 15.26
C GLN A 117 35.60 17.24 14.53
N LYS A 118 35.29 17.69 13.30
CA LYS A 118 36.14 18.62 12.56
C LYS A 118 36.42 19.90 13.36
N THR A 119 35.40 20.46 14.00
CA THR A 119 35.53 21.65 14.86
C THR A 119 36.43 21.38 16.07
N LYS A 120 36.27 20.22 16.74
CA LYS A 120 37.15 19.82 17.85
C LYS A 120 38.62 19.67 17.42
N VAL A 121 38.88 19.03 16.28
CA VAL A 121 40.25 18.84 15.75
C VAL A 121 40.90 20.19 15.41
N ILE A 122 40.16 21.12 14.81
CA ILE A 122 40.67 22.47 14.50
C ILE A 122 40.99 23.22 15.80
N MET A 123 40.12 23.15 16.82
CA MET A 123 40.38 23.79 18.11
C MET A 123 41.60 23.19 18.83
N MET A 124 41.79 21.87 18.80
CA MET A 124 42.98 21.23 19.37
C MET A 124 44.26 21.72 18.69
N LYS A 125 44.31 21.76 17.34
CA LYS A 125 45.48 22.27 16.61
C LYS A 125 45.78 23.74 16.93
N LYS A 126 44.75 24.58 17.08
CA LYS A 126 44.91 26.01 17.39
C LYS A 126 45.46 26.24 18.80
N ASN A 127 45.06 25.42 19.77
CA ASN A 127 45.61 25.46 21.13
C ASN A 127 47.06 24.95 21.18
N SER A 128 47.39 23.87 20.46
CA SER A 128 48.78 23.39 20.39
C SER A 128 49.73 24.43 19.78
N PHE A 129 49.28 25.21 18.79
CA PHE A 129 50.10 26.29 18.20
C PHE A 129 50.32 27.48 19.14
N ARG A 130 49.42 27.72 20.10
CA ARG A 130 49.52 28.80 21.08
C ARG A 130 50.43 28.51 22.28
N ILE A 131 50.82 27.25 22.49
CA ILE A 131 51.69 26.83 23.60
C ILE A 131 53.18 26.86 23.19
N ILE A 132 53.47 26.99 21.89
CA ILE A 132 54.82 26.89 21.32
C ILE A 132 55.42 28.27 20.97
N PHE A 133 54.70 29.37 21.22
CA PHE A 133 55.16 30.75 21.03
C PHE A 133 54.90 31.62 22.25
#